data_AF-A0A954JFN1-F1
#
_entry.id   AF-A0A954JFN1-F1
#
_cell.length_a   1.000
_cell.length_b   1.000
_cell.length_c   1.000
_cell.angle_alpha   90.00
_cell.angle_beta   90.00
_cell.angle_gamma   90.00
#
_symmetry.space_group_name_H-M   'P 1'
#
loop_
_entity.id
_entity.type
_entity.pdbx_description
1 polymer ?
#
loop_
_entity_poly.entity_id
_entity_poly.type
_entity_poly.pdbx_seq_one_letter_code
_entity_poly.pdbx_strand_id
1 'polypeptide(L)'
;MVKLTPEQRAALQQQPEGVACEDAETHRIYFLVDSEIHQQAMEALRRQQDRNAIAEGAADMEAGRFQPLDKAFADIRGRLEFPGRA
;
A
#
# COMPACT_ATOMS: atom_id res chain seq x y z
N MET A 1 6.66 -23.01 7.36
CA MET A 1 7.21 -22.44 6.11
C MET A 1 7.07 -23.51 5.03
N VAL A 2 6.30 -23.24 3.97
CA VAL A 2 6.17 -24.17 2.84
C VAL A 2 7.45 -24.06 2.00
N LYS A 3 7.97 -25.19 1.51
CA LYS A 3 9.17 -25.23 0.67
C LYS A 3 8.78 -25.18 -0.80
N LEU A 4 9.57 -24.49 -1.61
CA LEU A 4 9.41 -24.44 -3.06
C LEU A 4 9.63 -25.82 -3.69
N THR A 5 8.83 -26.15 -4.71
CA THR A 5 9.11 -27.31 -5.57
C THR A 5 10.32 -27.04 -6.47
N PRO A 6 10.95 -28.08 -7.04
CA PRO A 6 12.05 -27.91 -8.00
C PRO A 6 11.67 -27.05 -9.21
N GLU A 7 10.45 -27.22 -9.73
CA GLU A 7 9.93 -26.49 -10.89
C GLU A 7 9.77 -25.00 -10.57
N GLN A 8 9.21 -24.67 -9.40
CA GLN A 8 9.07 -23.29 -8.92
C GLN A 8 10.44 -22.62 -8.73
N ARG A 9 11.43 -23.35 -8.20
CA ARG A 9 12.80 -22.85 -8.05
C ARG A 9 13.44 -22.58 -9.41
N ALA A 10 13.31 -23.50 -10.36
CA ALA A 10 13.84 -23.33 -11.71
C ALA A 10 13.18 -22.14 -12.43
N ALA A 11 11.87 -21.97 -12.28
CA ALA A 11 11.14 -20.84 -12.84
C ALA A 11 11.64 -19.50 -12.26
N LEU A 12 11.82 -19.40 -10.93
CA LEU A 12 12.36 -18.18 -10.29
C LEU A 12 13.81 -17.87 -10.71
N GLN A 13 14.61 -18.88 -11.03
CA GLN A 13 15.97 -18.67 -11.54
C GLN A 13 15.98 -18.11 -12.97
N GLN A 14 14.98 -18.48 -13.78
CA GLN A 14 14.80 -17.94 -15.14
C GLN A 14 14.14 -16.57 -15.12
N GLN A 15 13.29 -16.31 -14.13
CA GLN A 15 12.52 -15.08 -14.00
C GLN A 15 12.65 -14.51 -12.57
N PRO A 16 13.74 -13.76 -12.29
CA PRO A 16 14.05 -13.25 -10.96
C PRO A 16 13.04 -12.22 -10.42
N GLU A 17 12.32 -11.53 -11.30
CA GLU A 17 11.28 -10.57 -10.94
C GLU A 17 10.02 -11.21 -10.37
N GLY A 18 9.86 -12.52 -10.55
CA GLY A 18 8.72 -13.28 -10.06
C GLY A 18 8.07 -14.16 -11.12
N VAL A 19 7.34 -15.18 -10.67
CA VAL A 19 6.68 -16.16 -11.53
C VAL A 19 5.19 -16.16 -11.22
N ALA A 20 4.37 -16.07 -12.26
CA ALA A 20 2.93 -16.28 -12.16
C ALA A 20 2.62 -17.78 -12.03
N CYS A 21 1.82 -18.14 -11.04
CA CYS A 21 1.35 -19.50 -10.80
C CYS A 21 -0.17 -19.49 -10.82
N GLU A 22 -0.77 -20.33 -11.66
CA GLU A 22 -2.22 -20.54 -11.64
C GLU A 22 -2.56 -21.64 -10.64
N ASP A 23 -3.56 -21.38 -9.80
CA ASP A 23 -4.26 -22.42 -9.06
C ASP A 23 -5.28 -23.10 -9.97
N ALA A 24 -5.03 -24.38 -10.29
CA ALA A 24 -5.84 -25.15 -11.22
C ALA A 24 -7.29 -25.37 -10.78
N GLU A 25 -7.59 -25.28 -9.47
CA GLU A 25 -8.96 -25.47 -8.97
C GLU A 25 -9.79 -24.17 -9.06
N THR A 26 -9.16 -23.03 -8.77
CA THR A 26 -9.85 -21.74 -8.69
C THR A 26 -9.61 -20.83 -9.90
N HIS A 27 -8.69 -21.21 -10.80
CA HIS A 27 -8.18 -20.41 -11.90
C HIS A 27 -7.65 -19.03 -11.46
N ARG A 28 -7.25 -18.90 -10.19
CA ARG A 28 -6.64 -17.68 -9.67
C ARG A 28 -5.16 -17.68 -9.96
N ILE A 29 -4.66 -16.54 -10.41
CA ILE A 29 -3.24 -16.33 -10.65
C ILE A 29 -2.62 -15.71 -9.41
N TYR A 30 -1.61 -16.38 -8.87
CA TYR A 30 -0.76 -15.94 -7.79
C TYR A 30 0.63 -15.58 -8.34
N PHE A 31 1.34 -14.67 -7.66
CA PHE A 31 2.73 -14.37 -7.99
C PHE A 31 3.66 -14.87 -6.88
N LEU A 32 4.62 -15.68 -7.29
CA LEU A 32 5.72 -16.11 -6.44
C LEU A 32 6.89 -15.14 -6.66
N VAL A 33 7.34 -14.49 -5.59
CA VAL A 33 8.43 -13.51 -5.61
C VAL A 33 9.33 -13.73 -4.40
N ASP A 34 10.60 -13.36 -4.53
CA ASP A 34 11.49 -13.30 -3.38
C ASP A 34 10.99 -12.27 -2.35
N SER A 35 11.09 -12.61 -1.07
CA SER A 35 10.55 -11.77 -0.01
C SER A 35 11.27 -10.42 0.10
N GLU A 36 12.58 -10.37 -0.14
CA GLU A 36 13.34 -9.12 -0.09
C GLU A 36 12.94 -8.21 -1.25
N ILE A 37 12.79 -8.78 -2.46
CA ILE A 37 12.31 -8.05 -3.64
C ILE A 37 10.92 -7.47 -3.38
N HIS A 38 10.00 -8.27 -2.84
CA HIS A 38 8.66 -7.82 -2.49
C HIS A 38 8.68 -6.67 -1.48
N GLN A 39 9.47 -6.79 -0.41
CA GLN A 39 9.58 -5.74 0.61
C GLN A 39 10.13 -4.43 0.01
N GLN A 40 11.20 -4.52 -0.78
CA GLN A 40 11.79 -3.35 -1.44
C GLN A 40 10.80 -2.67 -2.40
N ALA A 41 10.06 -3.44 -3.19
CA ALA A 41 9.04 -2.91 -4.09
C ALA A 41 7.92 -2.19 -3.32
N MET A 42 7.41 -2.80 -2.24
CA MET A 42 6.36 -2.19 -1.42
C MET A 42 6.84 -0.92 -0.70
N GLU A 43 8.08 -0.90 -0.21
CA GLU A 43 8.67 0.31 0.34
C GLU A 43 8.81 1.42 -0.70
N ALA A 44 9.25 1.09 -1.92
CA ALA A 44 9.36 2.06 -3.00
C ALA A 44 7.99 2.66 -3.37
N LEU A 45 6.96 1.82 -3.47
CA LEU A 45 5.58 2.26 -3.71
C LEU A 45 5.09 3.17 -2.59
N ARG A 46 5.33 2.81 -1.32
CA ARG A 46 4.95 3.64 -0.17
C ARG A 46 5.63 5.00 -0.21
N ARG A 47 6.95 5.04 -0.46
CA ARG A 47 7.70 6.31 -0.59
C ARG A 47 7.15 7.18 -1.72
N GLN A 48 6.72 6.57 -2.82
CA GLN A 48 6.10 7.30 -3.93
C GLN A 48 4.73 7.87 -3.54
N GLN A 49 3.90 7.09 -2.85
CA GLN A 49 2.61 7.54 -2.34
C GLN A 49 2.77 8.70 -1.35
N ASP A 50 3.73 8.61 -0.43
CA ASP A 50 4.03 9.66 0.55
C ASP A 50 4.43 10.96 -0.16
N ARG A 51 5.30 10.89 -1.18
CA ARG A 51 5.69 12.05 -2.00
C ARG A 51 4.50 12.67 -2.72
N ASN A 52 3.64 11.85 -3.31
CA ASN A 52 2.44 12.32 -4.00
C ASN A 52 1.49 13.03 -3.03
N ALA A 53 1.27 12.48 -1.83
CA ALA A 53 0.43 13.08 -0.81
C ALA A 53 0.98 14.43 -0.31
N ILE A 54 2.30 14.54 -0.15
CA ILE A 54 2.95 15.80 0.21
C ILE A 54 2.76 16.84 -0.90
N ALA A 55 2.96 16.45 -2.17
CA ALA A 55 2.79 17.35 -3.30
C ALA A 55 1.33 17.83 -3.45
N GLU A 56 0.37 16.92 -3.27
CA GLU A 56 -1.06 17.25 -3.27
C GLU A 56 -1.41 18.21 -2.13
N GLY A 57 -0.94 17.95 -0.91
CA GLY A 57 -1.15 18.84 0.23
C GLY A 57 -0.55 20.23 0.02
N ALA A 58 0.63 20.32 -0.60
CA ALA A 58 1.23 21.61 -0.96
C ALA A 58 0.38 22.37 -1.99
N ALA A 59 -0.10 21.69 -3.04
CA ALA A 59 -0.98 22.28 -4.04
C ALA A 59 -2.34 22.73 -3.46
N ASP A 60 -2.87 21.99 -2.49
CA ASP A 60 -4.08 22.35 -1.76
C ASP A 60 -3.87 23.61 -0.92
N MET A 61 -2.73 23.72 -0.22
CA MET A 61 -2.37 24.93 0.53
C MET A 61 -2.23 26.15 -0.38
N GLU A 62 -1.55 26.02 -1.52
CA GLU A 62 -1.39 27.11 -2.50
C GLU A 62 -2.73 27.56 -3.10
N ALA A 63 -3.65 26.61 -3.31
CA ALA A 63 -4.99 26.90 -3.81
C ALA A 63 -5.98 27.36 -2.72
N GLY A 64 -5.54 27.50 -1.47
CA GLY A 64 -6.39 27.87 -0.34
C GLY A 64 -7.39 26.78 0.07
N ARG A 65 -7.23 25.55 -0.42
CA ARG A 65 -8.02 24.38 -0.02
C ARG A 65 -7.44 23.78 1.25
N PHE A 66 -7.72 24.39 2.39
CA PHE A 66 -7.33 23.85 3.69
C PHE A 66 -8.46 24.00 4.70
N GLN A 67 -8.44 23.12 5.70
CA GLN A 67 -9.35 23.19 6.83
C GLN A 67 -8.57 23.58 8.10
N PRO A 68 -8.95 24.66 8.81
CA PRO A 68 -8.39 24.97 10.11
C PRO A 68 -8.58 23.81 11.09
N LEU A 69 -7.56 23.58 11.91
CA LEU A 69 -7.51 22.43 12.81
C LEU A 69 -8.69 22.38 13.79
N ASP A 70 -9.13 23.53 14.30
CA ASP A 70 -10.30 23.62 15.20
C ASP A 70 -11.59 23.13 14.53
N LYS A 71 -11.79 23.47 13.25
CA LYS A 71 -12.94 22.98 12.48
C LYS A 71 -12.83 21.47 12.24
N ALA A 72 -11.64 20.97 11.90
CA ALA A 72 -11.44 19.53 11.68
C ALA A 72 -11.75 18.72 12.95
N PHE A 73 -11.30 19.19 14.13
CA PHE A 73 -11.62 18.55 15.40
C PHE A 73 -13.09 18.65 15.80
N ALA A 74 -13.78 19.74 15.45
CA ALA A 74 -15.21 19.86 15.66
C ALA A 74 -15.98 18.83 14.79
N ASP A 75 -15.61 18.69 13.52
CA ASP A 75 -16.24 17.75 12.59
C ASP A 75 -16.03 16.29 13.02
N ILE A 76 -14.83 15.93 13.46
CA ILE A 76 -14.52 14.58 13.95
C ILE A 76 -15.34 14.26 15.20
N ARG A 77 -15.41 15.20 16.16
CA ARG A 77 -16.20 15.03 17.39
C ARG A 77 -17.69 14.90 17.09
N GLY A 78 -18.21 15.68 16.15
CA GLY A 78 -19.60 15.60 15.70
C GLY A 78 -19.96 14.28 15.02
N ARG A 79 -19.04 13.69 14.24
CA ARG A 79 -19.25 12.39 13.57
C ARG A 79 -19.15 11.19 14.51
N LEU A 80 -18.34 11.28 15.55
CA LEU A 80 -18.07 10.18 16.48
C LEU A 80 -18.89 10.27 17.78
N GLU A 81 -19.83 11.22 17.88
CA GLU A 81 -20.67 11.47 19.07
C GLU A 81 -19.89 11.56 20.39
N PHE A 82 -18.61 11.98 20.34
CA PHE A 82 -17.82 12.11 21.57
C PHE A 82 -18.35 13.29 22.40
N PRO A 83 -18.80 13.09 23.64
CA PRO A 83 -19.20 14.19 24.51
C PRO A 83 -17.96 15.03 24.81
N GLY A 84 -17.99 16.30 24.39
CA GLY A 84 -16.92 17.25 24.67
C GLY A 84 -16.73 17.38 26.18
N ARG A 85 -15.47 17.37 26.65
CA ARG A 85 -15.16 17.75 28.03
C ARG A 85 -15.63 19.19 28.23
N ALA A 86 -16.59 19.35 29.15
CA ALA A 86 -16.98 20.62 29.75
C ALA A 86 -15.82 21.20 30.57
#